data_AF-W7KVJ4-F1
#
_entry.id   AF-W7KVJ4-F1
#
_cell.length_a   1.000
_cell.length_b   1.000
_cell.length_c   1.000
_cell.angle_alpha   90.00
_cell.angle_beta   90.00
_cell.angle_gamma   90.00
#
_symmetry.space_group_name_H-M   'P 1'
#
loop_
_entity.id
_entity.type
_entity.pdbx_description
1 polymer ?
#
loop_
_entity_poly.entity_id
_entity_poly.type
_entity_poly.pdbx_seq_one_letter_code
_entity_poly.pdbx_strand_id
1 'polypeptide(L)' 'MDKDKQERLRFLEEQLLWSMKRARVLDEIEAKLQEMKRIAEYALEGEISYSEGEALNVRLIELKEDVISLKQKLDMDFH' A
#
# COMPACT_ATOMS: atom_id res chain seq x y z
N MET A 1 -32.54 -23.48 -11.66
CA MET A 1 -31.54 -22.43 -11.92
C MET A 1 -30.41 -23.06 -12.69
N ASP A 2 -30.07 -22.48 -13.83
CA ASP A 2 -29.12 -23.05 -14.79
C ASP A 2 -27.72 -23.17 -14.18
N LYS A 3 -27.05 -24.33 -14.32
CA LYS A 3 -25.74 -24.61 -13.70
C LYS A 3 -24.70 -23.57 -14.10
N ASP A 4 -24.74 -23.14 -15.35
CA ASP A 4 -23.88 -22.10 -15.92
C ASP A 4 -24.04 -20.75 -15.22
N LYS A 5 -25.27 -20.40 -14.79
CA LYS A 5 -25.52 -19.16 -14.05
C LYS A 5 -24.89 -19.21 -12.66
N GLN A 6 -24.94 -20.36 -11.99
CA GLN A 6 -24.32 -20.54 -10.67
C GLN A 6 -22.79 -20.52 -10.75
N GLU A 7 -22.22 -21.11 -11.78
CA GLU A 7 -20.76 -21.08 -12.00
C GLU A 7 -20.25 -19.68 -12.32
N ARG A 8 -20.96 -18.95 -13.19
CA ARG A 8 -20.65 -17.56 -13.49
C ARG A 8 -20.75 -16.66 -12.26
N LEU A 9 -21.73 -16.91 -11.39
CA LEU A 9 -21.90 -16.12 -10.16
C LEU A 9 -20.74 -16.35 -9.19
N ARG A 10 -20.34 -17.61 -8.96
CA ARG A 10 -19.17 -17.94 -8.13
C ARG A 10 -17.88 -17.30 -8.66
N PHE A 11 -17.66 -17.37 -9.98
CA PHE A 11 -16.51 -16.72 -10.60
C PHE A 11 -16.50 -15.20 -10.34
N LEU A 12 -17.64 -14.53 -10.47
CA LEU A 12 -17.75 -13.08 -10.20
C LEU A 12 -17.52 -12.76 -8.72
N GLU A 13 -18.01 -13.58 -7.79
CA GLU A 13 -17.77 -13.42 -6.35
C GLU A 13 -16.28 -13.55 -6.00
N GLU A 14 -15.58 -14.51 -6.61
CA GLU A 14 -14.14 -14.70 -6.46
C GLU A 14 -13.35 -13.49 -6.99
N GLN A 15 -13.72 -13.00 -8.19
CA GLN A 15 -13.10 -11.80 -8.78
C GLN A 15 -13.34 -10.55 -7.92
N LEU A 16 -14.54 -10.39 -7.37
CA LEU A 16 -14.85 -9.27 -6.48
C LEU A 16 -14.01 -9.33 -5.21
N LEU A 17 -13.95 -10.50 -4.55
CA LEU A 17 -13.16 -10.68 -3.33
C LEU A 17 -11.68 -10.43 -3.58
N TRP A 18 -11.15 -10.89 -4.72
CA TRP A 18 -9.77 -10.63 -5.13
C TRP A 18 -9.52 -9.13 -5.34
N SER A 19 -10.40 -8.43 -6.06
CA SER A 19 -10.29 -6.98 -6.27
C SER A 19 -10.34 -6.20 -4.95
N MET A 20 -11.23 -6.57 -4.03
CA MET A 20 -11.33 -5.93 -2.71
C MET A 20 -10.07 -6.13 -1.86
N LYS A 21 -9.45 -7.31 -1.90
CA LYS A 21 -8.17 -7.56 -1.21
C LYS A 21 -7.06 -6.66 -1.74
N ARG A 22 -6.98 -6.50 -3.07
CA ARG A 22 -6.00 -5.62 -3.71
C ARG A 22 -6.21 -4.15 -3.39
N ALA A 23 -7.47 -3.71 -3.39
CA ALA A 23 -7.81 -2.33 -3.02
C ALA A 23 -7.28 -1.97 -1.63
N ARG A 24 -7.46 -2.88 -0.65
CA ARG A 24 -6.94 -2.67 0.71
C ARG A 24 -5.41 -2.53 0.77
N VAL A 25 -4.68 -3.36 0.03
CA VAL A 25 -3.21 -3.27 -0.05
C VAL A 25 -2.78 -1.95 -0.68
N LEU A 26 -3.50 -1.48 -1.72
CA LEU A 26 -3.24 -0.18 -2.34
C LEU A 26 -3.52 0.98 -1.39
N ASP A 27 -4.60 0.91 -0.59
CA ASP A 27 -4.89 1.92 0.44
C ASP A 27 -3.77 1.99 1.49
N GLU A 28 -3.20 0.85 1.89
CA GLU A 28 -2.06 0.80 2.82
C GLU A 28 -0.77 1.40 2.21
N ILE A 29 -0.52 1.17 0.92
CA ILE A 29 0.59 1.78 0.19
C ILE A 29 0.40 3.30 0.13
N GLU A 30 -0.78 3.76 -0.25
CA GLU A 30 -1.10 5.20 -0.36
C GLU A 30 -0.90 5.91 0.99
N ALA A 31 -1.39 5.33 2.08
CA ALA A 31 -1.22 5.90 3.42
C ALA A 31 0.27 6.10 3.79
N LYS A 32 1.14 5.15 3.42
CA LYS A 32 2.59 5.23 3.65
C LYS A 32 3.25 6.27 2.76
N LEU A 33 2.88 6.34 1.49
CA LEU A 33 3.39 7.36 0.56
C LEU A 33 2.98 8.77 1.00
N GLN A 34 1.76 8.95 1.50
CA GLN A 34 1.32 10.21 2.09
C GLN A 34 2.12 10.59 3.33
N GLU A 35 2.50 9.62 4.17
CA GLU A 35 3.40 9.87 5.30
C GLU A 35 4.79 10.31 4.84
N MET A 36 5.37 9.63 3.84
CA MET A 36 6.66 10.03 3.26
C MET A 36 6.60 11.45 2.69
N LYS A 37 5.50 11.80 2.03
CA LYS A 37 5.25 13.16 1.52
C LYS A 37 5.22 14.19 2.66
N ARG A 38 4.48 13.91 3.75
CA ARG A 38 4.41 14.82 4.92
C ARG A 38 5.79 15.03 5.55
N ILE A 39 6.62 13.99 5.63
CA ILE A 39 8.00 14.11 6.12
C ILE A 39 8.82 15.04 5.22
N ALA A 40 8.73 14.87 3.90
CA ALA A 40 9.44 15.71 2.94
C ALA A 40 8.99 17.18 2.97
N GLU A 41 7.68 17.42 3.11
CA GLU A 41 7.11 18.77 3.25
C GLU A 41 7.58 19.42 4.56
N TYR A 42 7.51 18.70 5.69
CA TYR A 42 8.02 19.19 6.98
C TYR A 42 9.51 19.52 6.90
N ALA A 43 10.29 18.68 6.22
CA ALA A 43 11.72 18.89 6.07
C ALA A 43 12.09 20.10 5.20
N LEU A 44 11.20 20.50 4.29
CA LEU A 44 11.38 21.67 3.44
C LEU A 44 11.04 22.99 4.17
N GLU A 45 10.05 22.94 5.07
CA GLU A 45 9.48 24.14 5.70
C GLU A 45 10.23 24.60 6.97
N GLY A 46 11.07 23.75 7.58
CA GLY A 46 11.68 24.02 8.89
C GLY A 46 13.22 24.07 8.92
N GLU A 47 13.76 24.72 9.95
CA GLU A 47 15.13 24.46 10.41
C GLU A 47 15.15 23.14 11.18
N ILE A 48 15.38 22.03 10.47
CA ILE A 48 15.47 20.71 11.11
C ILE A 48 16.82 20.60 11.82
N SER A 49 16.82 20.19 13.08
CA SER A 49 18.06 19.81 13.76
C SER A 49 18.65 18.54 13.15
N TYR A 50 19.96 18.32 13.30
CA TYR A 50 20.60 17.10 12.80
C TYR A 50 19.95 15.82 13.36
N SER A 51 19.61 15.82 14.67
CA SER A 51 18.96 14.68 15.32
C SER A 51 17.56 14.40 14.80
N GLU A 52 16.79 15.44 14.50
CA GLU A 52 15.46 15.27 13.89
C GLU A 52 15.59 14.78 12.45
N GLY A 53 16.56 15.29 11.68
CA GLY A 53 16.83 14.82 10.32
C GLY A 53 17.19 13.34 10.26
N GLU A 54 18.04 12.86 11.18
CA GLU A 54 18.34 11.43 11.33
C GLU A 54 17.08 10.62 11.64
N ALA A 55 16.24 11.06 12.57
CA ALA A 55 15.00 10.37 12.91
C ALA A 55 14.02 10.31 11.73
N LEU A 56 13.85 11.39 10.98
CA LEU A 56 13.01 11.45 9.79
C LEU A 56 13.56 10.54 8.67
N ASN A 57 14.88 10.47 8.50
CA ASN A 57 15.51 9.57 7.54
C ASN A 57 15.29 8.09 7.90
N VAL A 58 15.45 7.72 9.16
CA VAL A 58 15.13 6.36 9.64
C VAL A 58 13.67 6.03 9.31
N ARG A 59 12.75 6.95 9.60
CA ARG A 59 11.32 6.76 9.31
C ARG A 59 11.04 6.60 7.81
N LEU A 60 11.70 7.38 6.96
CA LEU A 60 11.58 7.25 5.50
C LEU A 60 12.07 5.89 4.99
N ILE A 61 13.15 5.35 5.57
CA ILE A 61 13.68 4.03 5.22
C ILE A 61 12.67 2.95 5.59
N GLU A 62 12.11 2.98 6.81
CA GLU A 62 11.06 2.04 7.24
C GLU A 62 9.85 2.08 6.29
N LEU A 63 9.33 3.28 5.99
CA LEU A 63 8.19 3.45 5.09
C LEU A 63 8.48 2.90 3.69
N LYS A 64 9.70 3.08 3.19
CA LYS A 64 10.13 2.54 1.91
C LYS A 64 10.15 1.01 1.92
N GLU A 65 10.69 0.38 2.97
CA GLU A 65 10.73 -1.08 3.11
C GLU A 65 9.33 -1.68 3.19
N ASP A 66 8.42 -1.01 3.92
CA ASP A 66 7.02 -1.40 4.00
C ASP A 66 6.33 -1.33 2.63
N VAL A 67 6.52 -0.23 1.88
CA VAL A 67 5.95 -0.07 0.52
C VAL A 67 6.46 -1.15 -0.42
N ILE A 68 7.76 -1.48 -0.36
CA ILE A 68 8.34 -2.57 -1.15
C ILE A 68 7.68 -3.91 -0.80
N SER A 69 7.51 -4.19 0.49
CA SER A 69 6.90 -5.43 0.97
C SER A 69 5.42 -5.55 0.55
N LEU A 70 4.66 -4.46 0.66
CA LEU A 70 3.26 -4.41 0.22
C LEU A 70 3.13 -4.56 -1.29
N LYS A 71 4.03 -3.96 -2.06
CA LYS A 71 4.06 -4.13 -3.52
C LYS A 71 4.37 -5.57 -3.91
N GLN A 72 5.33 -6.20 -3.24
CA GLN A 72 5.63 -7.62 -3.45
C GLN A 72 4.42 -8.51 -3.15
N LYS A 73 3.66 -8.22 -2.08
CA LYS A 73 2.40 -8.92 -1.79
C LYS A 73 1.37 -8.75 -2.91
N LEU A 74 1.23 -7.54 -3.43
CA LEU A 74 0.31 -7.23 -4.54
C LEU A 74 0.70 -7.95 -5.86
N ASP A 75 2.00 -8.14 -6.09
CA ASP A 75 2.55 -8.81 -7.26
C ASP A 75 2.58 -10.34 -7.11
N MET A 76 2.67 -10.89 -5.90
CA MET A 76 2.59 -12.34 -5.64
C MET A 76 1.16 -12.88 -5.75
N ASP A 77 0.14 -12.07 -5.47
CA ASP A 77 -1.28 -12.42 -5.69
C ASP A 77 -1.65 -12.55 -7.20
N PHE A 78 -0.67 -12.53 -8.11
CA PHE A 78 -0.79 -12.63 -9.58
C PHE A 78 -0.37 -14.00 -10.16
N HIS A 79 -0.04 -15.00 -9.33
CA HIS A 79 0.29 -16.38 -9.74
C HIS A 79 -0.50 -17.41 -8.93
#